data_AF-A0A6C0LWY3-F1
#
_entry.id   AF-A0A6C0LWY3-F1
#
_cell.length_a   1.000
_cell.length_b   1.000
_cell.length_c   1.000
_cell.angle_alpha   90.00
_cell.angle_beta   90.00
_cell.angle_gamma   90.00
#
_symmetry.space_group_name_H-M   'P 1'
#
loop_
_entity.id
_entity.type
_entity.pdbx_description
1 polymer ?
#
loop_
_entity_poly.entity_id
_entity_poly.type
_entity_poly.pdbx_seq_one_letter_code
_entity_poly.pdbx_strand_id
1 'polypeptide(L)'
;MEVLREFKKQMILFFDELIDQFPDEGDLVVARLFISNQVPIVDVMNDFNLRINKDDKRLRKMIAGRRDDFFLKNTLFKSHASNQNHFKKIWCSGVLDEDDKTVIWQWVDTFIFLGDKYAIALNSSN
;
A
#
# COMPACT_ATOMS: atom_id res chain seq x y z
N MET A 1 -17.30 -9.67 1.24
CA MET A 1 -17.46 -8.63 0.18
C MET A 1 -16.43 -8.84 -0.91
N GLU A 2 -16.82 -8.69 -2.17
CA GLU A 2 -15.94 -8.84 -3.34
C GLU A 2 -14.76 -7.86 -3.33
N VAL A 3 -14.99 -6.61 -2.94
CA VAL A 3 -13.95 -5.56 -2.86
C VAL A 3 -12.79 -5.93 -1.95
N LEU A 4 -13.07 -6.56 -0.81
CA LEU A 4 -12.03 -7.01 0.13
C LEU A 4 -11.18 -8.16 -0.46
N ARG A 5 -11.79 -9.05 -1.24
CA ARG A 5 -11.06 -10.12 -1.93
C ARG A 5 -10.14 -9.53 -2.99
N GLU A 6 -10.64 -8.57 -3.76
CA GLU A 6 -9.84 -7.89 -4.78
C GLU A 6 -8.70 -7.09 -4.16
N PHE A 7 -8.96 -6.33 -3.09
CA PHE A 7 -7.92 -5.62 -2.36
C PHE A 7 -6.81 -6.55 -1.86
N LYS A 8 -7.17 -7.70 -1.26
CA LYS A 8 -6.18 -8.70 -0.86
C LYS A 8 -5.33 -9.17 -2.04
N LYS A 9 -5.97 -9.50 -3.15
CA LYS A 9 -5.30 -9.98 -4.37
C LYS A 9 -4.32 -8.92 -4.89
N GLN A 10 -4.77 -7.68 -5.02
CA GLN A 10 -3.95 -6.57 -5.51
C GLN A 10 -2.77 -6.30 -4.56
N MET A 11 -2.95 -6.38 -3.24
CA MET A 11 -1.83 -6.27 -2.30
C MET A 11 -0.81 -7.40 -2.48
N ILE A 12 -1.26 -8.64 -2.64
CA ILE A 12 -0.34 -9.78 -2.85
C ILE A 12 0.46 -9.58 -4.14
N LEU A 13 -0.21 -9.23 -5.24
CA LEU A 13 0.45 -8.98 -6.53
C LEU A 13 1.48 -7.86 -6.44
N PHE A 14 1.14 -6.75 -5.77
CA PHE A 14 2.07 -5.65 -5.53
C PHE A 14 3.32 -6.10 -4.74
N PHE A 15 3.15 -6.89 -3.68
CA PHE A 15 4.31 -7.41 -2.94
C PHE A 15 5.10 -8.44 -3.75
N ASP A 16 4.45 -9.29 -4.54
CA ASP A 16 5.13 -10.24 -5.42
C ASP A 16 6.00 -9.49 -6.45
N GLU A 17 5.50 -8.41 -7.07
CA GLU A 17 6.29 -7.55 -7.96
C GLU A 17 7.46 -6.85 -7.26
N LEU A 18 7.24 -6.33 -6.04
CA LEU A 18 8.33 -5.75 -5.26
C LEU A 18 9.40 -6.79 -4.87
N ILE A 19 9.02 -8.03 -4.58
CA ILE A 19 9.97 -9.10 -4.27
C ILE A 19 10.79 -9.46 -5.50
N ASP A 20 10.16 -9.52 -6.68
CA ASP A 20 10.87 -9.81 -7.94
C ASP A 20 11.91 -8.72 -8.27
N GLN A 21 11.60 -7.44 -7.97
CA GLN A 21 12.53 -6.33 -8.14
C GLN A 21 13.60 -6.23 -7.03
N PHE A 22 13.26 -6.65 -5.81
CA PHE A 22 14.12 -6.56 -4.63
C PHE A 22 14.24 -7.92 -3.92
N PRO A 23 14.86 -8.92 -4.57
CA PRO A 23 14.86 -10.30 -4.06
C PRO A 23 15.62 -10.46 -2.73
N ASP A 24 16.55 -9.55 -2.42
CA ASP A 24 17.31 -9.55 -1.17
C ASP A 24 16.58 -8.86 0.00
N GLU A 25 15.45 -8.18 -0.25
CA GLU A 25 14.65 -7.52 0.77
C GLU A 25 13.69 -8.51 1.44
N GLY A 26 14.23 -9.36 2.33
CA GLY A 26 13.47 -10.42 3.02
C GLY A 26 12.25 -9.92 3.80
N ASP A 27 12.23 -8.66 4.22
CA ASP A 27 11.08 -8.06 4.90
C ASP A 27 9.84 -7.91 3.98
N LEU A 28 10.03 -7.82 2.66
CA LEU A 28 8.93 -7.86 1.69
C LEU A 28 8.26 -9.24 1.66
N VAL A 29 9.05 -10.31 1.70
CA VAL A 29 8.56 -11.70 1.78
C VAL A 29 7.74 -11.89 3.06
N VAL A 30 8.25 -11.39 4.19
CA VAL A 30 7.54 -11.42 5.47
C VAL A 30 6.21 -10.67 5.38
N ALA A 31 6.21 -9.42 4.91
CA ALA A 31 4.99 -8.62 4.75
C ALA A 31 3.94 -9.32 3.88
N ARG A 32 4.37 -9.88 2.74
CA ARG A 32 3.54 -10.66 1.81
C ARG A 32 2.89 -11.86 2.50
N LEU A 33 3.66 -12.65 3.26
CA LEU A 33 3.16 -13.80 4.03
C LEU A 33 2.16 -13.40 5.12
N PHE A 34 2.40 -12.27 5.80
CA PHE A 34 1.48 -11.75 6.80
C PHE A 34 0.12 -11.36 6.18
N ILE A 35 0.13 -10.64 5.07
CA ILE A 35 -1.09 -10.25 4.34
C ILE A 35 -1.83 -11.48 3.80
N SER A 36 -1.10 -12.46 3.27
CA SER A 36 -1.74 -13.65 2.70
C SER A 36 -2.36 -14.55 3.76
N ASN A 37 -1.72 -14.70 4.92
CA ASN A 37 -2.03 -15.80 5.85
C ASN A 37 -2.48 -15.36 7.26
N GLN A 38 -2.01 -14.23 7.77
CA GLN A 38 -2.11 -13.92 9.21
C GLN A 38 -3.07 -12.78 9.52
N VAL A 39 -3.19 -11.78 8.63
CA VAL A 39 -3.99 -10.59 8.92
C VAL A 39 -5.37 -10.66 8.25
N PRO A 40 -6.47 -10.43 8.99
CA PRO A 40 -7.78 -10.25 8.38
C PRO A 40 -7.75 -9.04 7.44
N ILE A 41 -8.07 -9.25 6.16
CA ILE A 41 -7.95 -8.17 5.16
C ILE A 41 -8.85 -6.96 5.46
N VAL A 42 -9.96 -7.18 6.17
CA VAL A 42 -10.85 -6.09 6.60
C VAL A 42 -10.12 -5.10 7.51
N ASP A 43 -9.24 -5.57 8.39
CA ASP A 43 -8.48 -4.72 9.30
C ASP A 43 -7.44 -3.91 8.53
N VAL A 44 -6.79 -4.52 7.54
CA VAL A 44 -5.85 -3.85 6.64
C VAL A 44 -6.54 -2.76 5.83
N MET A 45 -7.71 -3.06 5.25
CA MET A 45 -8.52 -2.08 4.50
C MET A 45 -8.96 -0.91 5.39
N ASN A 46 -9.41 -1.20 6.62
CA ASN A 46 -9.80 -0.19 7.58
C ASN A 46 -8.63 0.70 8.00
N ASP A 47 -7.46 0.13 8.32
CA ASP A 47 -6.27 0.90 8.69
C ASP A 47 -5.77 1.75 7.51
N PHE A 48 -5.80 1.20 6.29
CA PHE A 48 -5.48 1.93 5.06
C PHE A 48 -6.40 3.15 4.87
N ASN A 49 -7.72 2.94 4.92
CA ASN A 49 -8.70 4.01 4.76
C ASN A 49 -8.61 5.06 5.87
N LEU A 50 -8.40 4.62 7.12
CA LEU A 50 -8.21 5.53 8.26
C LEU A 50 -7.01 6.44 8.02
N ARG A 51 -5.86 5.88 7.63
CA ARG A 51 -4.64 6.64 7.39
C ARG A 51 -4.78 7.60 6.23
N ILE A 52 -5.27 7.12 5.09
CA ILE A 52 -5.28 7.94 3.88
C ILE A 52 -6.25 9.12 3.99
N ASN A 53 -7.31 8.96 4.79
CA ASN A 53 -8.32 9.99 5.00
C ASN A 53 -8.06 10.89 6.21
N LYS A 54 -7.02 10.60 7.02
CA LYS A 54 -6.63 11.41 8.17
C LYS A 54 -6.07 12.77 7.75
N ASP A 55 -6.00 13.70 8.72
CA ASP A 55 -5.27 14.98 8.64
C ASP A 55 -5.66 15.79 7.38
N ASP A 56 -6.96 16.03 7.22
CA ASP A 56 -7.55 16.71 6.05
C ASP A 56 -7.09 16.09 4.71
N LYS A 57 -7.07 14.76 4.67
CA LYS A 57 -6.69 13.94 3.51
C LYS A 57 -5.31 14.31 2.95
N ARG A 58 -4.38 14.71 3.82
CA ARG A 58 -3.01 15.13 3.44
C ARG A 58 -2.34 14.10 2.53
N LEU A 59 -2.43 12.81 2.86
CA LEU A 59 -1.81 11.75 2.06
C LEU A 59 -2.42 11.65 0.66
N ARG A 60 -3.75 11.78 0.52
CA ARG A 60 -4.40 11.82 -0.80
C ARG A 60 -3.92 12.99 -1.64
N LYS A 61 -3.76 14.18 -1.04
CA LYS A 61 -3.21 15.35 -1.74
C LYS A 61 -1.78 15.10 -2.24
N MET A 62 -0.98 14.34 -1.48
CA MET A 62 0.36 13.95 -1.89
C MET A 62 0.36 12.93 -3.04
N ILE A 63 -0.52 11.92 -2.98
CA ILE A 63 -0.71 10.92 -4.04
C ILE A 63 -1.16 11.59 -5.34
N ALA A 64 -2.18 12.45 -5.27
CA ALA A 64 -2.73 13.15 -6.43
C ALA A 64 -1.67 14.03 -7.14
N GLY A 65 -0.74 14.61 -6.38
CA GLY A 65 0.38 15.37 -6.92
C GLY A 65 1.63 14.55 -7.23
N ARG A 66 1.58 13.20 -7.17
CA ARG A 66 2.73 12.29 -7.33
C ARG A 66 3.96 12.73 -6.53
N ARG A 67 3.74 13.19 -5.31
CA ARG A 67 4.81 13.73 -4.47
C ARG A 67 5.58 12.59 -3.81
N ASP A 68 6.83 12.38 -4.21
CA ASP A 68 7.76 11.39 -3.64
C ASP A 68 7.86 11.43 -2.11
N ASP A 69 7.66 12.61 -1.51
CA ASP A 69 7.48 12.80 -0.06
C ASP A 69 6.54 11.76 0.57
N PHE A 70 5.59 11.23 -0.21
CA PHE A 70 4.68 10.17 0.18
C PHE A 70 5.45 8.92 0.63
N PHE A 71 6.29 8.35 -0.23
CA PHE A 71 7.11 7.18 0.08
C PHE A 71 8.27 7.50 1.03
N LEU A 72 8.79 8.73 0.98
CA LEU A 72 9.94 9.12 1.80
C LEU A 72 9.59 9.32 3.28
N LYS A 73 8.40 9.84 3.57
CA LYS A 73 8.03 10.31 4.93
C LYS A 73 6.91 9.51 5.57
N ASN A 74 6.26 8.60 4.84
CA ASN A 74 5.12 7.86 5.35
C ASN A 74 5.32 6.36 5.15
N THR A 75 4.91 5.59 6.15
CA THR A 75 4.78 4.13 6.04
C THR A 75 3.36 3.79 5.58
N LEU A 76 3.24 3.20 4.40
CA LEU A 76 1.96 2.72 3.85
C LEU A 76 1.30 1.69 4.78
N PHE A 77 2.10 0.76 5.28
CA PHE A 77 1.68 -0.31 6.18
C PHE A 77 2.51 -0.21 7.46
N LYS A 78 1.85 -0.31 8.63
CA LYS A 78 2.62 -0.54 9.88
C LYS A 78 3.17 -1.96 9.78
N SER A 79 4.46 -2.11 9.56
CA SER A 79 5.15 -3.36 9.85
C SER A 79 5.35 -3.46 11.36
N HIS A 80 5.05 -4.62 11.95
CA HIS A 80 5.44 -4.92 13.34
C HIS A 80 6.96 -5.16 13.47
N ALA A 81 7.71 -5.23 12.36
CA ALA A 81 9.09 -5.71 12.35
C ALA A 81 10.17 -4.61 12.41
N SER A 82 9.92 -3.35 11.99
CA SER A 82 10.90 -2.27 12.23
C SER A 82 10.31 -0.85 12.06
N ASN A 83 10.87 0.10 12.82
CA ASN A 83 10.57 1.54 12.75
C ASN A 83 11.18 2.24 11.53
N GLN A 84 11.81 1.51 10.59
CA GLN A 84 12.42 2.11 9.41
C GLN A 84 11.42 2.11 8.26
N ASN A 85 11.30 3.25 7.59
CA ASN A 85 10.46 3.39 6.41
C ASN A 85 11.13 2.62 5.25
N HIS A 86 10.94 1.30 5.17
CA HIS A 86 11.53 0.45 4.12
C HIS A 86 11.18 0.92 2.72
N PHE A 87 9.97 1.45 2.54
CA PHE A 87 9.58 2.09 1.29
C PHE A 87 10.48 3.28 0.93
N LYS A 88 10.98 4.05 1.90
CA LYS A 88 11.99 5.08 1.65
C LYS A 88 13.29 4.49 1.10
N LYS A 89 13.75 3.34 1.64
CA LYS A 89 14.98 2.70 1.16
C LYS A 89 14.83 2.20 -0.27
N ILE A 90 13.72 1.50 -0.54
CA ILE A 90 13.37 1.02 -1.88
C ILE A 90 13.28 2.19 -2.86
N TRP A 91 12.55 3.25 -2.49
CA TRP A 91 12.36 4.44 -3.33
C TRP A 91 13.66 5.20 -3.62
N CYS A 92 14.62 5.18 -2.69
CA CYS A 92 15.92 5.83 -2.84
C CYS A 92 17.05 4.88 -3.27
N SER A 93 16.76 3.61 -3.58
CA SER A 93 17.78 2.59 -3.84
C SER A 93 18.60 2.84 -5.11
N GLY A 94 18.06 3.62 -6.04
CA GLY A 94 18.62 3.80 -7.39
C GLY A 94 18.37 2.60 -8.32
N VAL A 95 17.66 1.57 -7.85
CA VAL A 95 17.25 0.41 -8.66
C VAL A 95 16.00 0.72 -9.49
N LEU A 96 15.06 1.49 -8.93
CA LEU A 96 13.83 1.90 -9.62
C LEU A 96 14.12 2.99 -10.65
N ASP A 97 13.83 2.71 -11.91
CA ASP A 97 13.73 3.75 -12.92
C ASP A 97 12.38 4.50 -12.85
N GLU A 98 12.13 5.43 -13.78
CA GLU A 98 10.90 6.21 -13.79
C GLU A 98 9.66 5.39 -14.19
N ASP A 99 9.84 4.33 -14.98
CA ASP A 99 8.74 3.43 -15.36
C ASP A 99 8.35 2.57 -14.16
N ASP A 100 9.32 2.03 -13.42
CA ASP A 100 9.07 1.28 -12.18
C ASP A 100 8.32 2.14 -11.14
N LYS A 101 8.75 3.39 -10.94
CA LYS A 101 8.06 4.33 -10.05
C LYS A 101 6.64 4.62 -10.52
N THR A 102 6.44 4.71 -11.83
CA THR A 102 5.11 4.91 -12.42
C THR A 102 4.21 3.71 -12.12
N VAL A 103 4.71 2.48 -12.23
CA VAL A 103 3.96 1.26 -11.87
C VAL A 103 3.60 1.24 -10.39
N ILE A 104 4.54 1.57 -9.49
CA ILE A 104 4.26 1.67 -8.05
C ILE A 104 3.15 2.71 -7.76
N TRP A 105 3.16 3.84 -8.47
CA TRP A 105 2.09 4.84 -8.35
C TRP A 105 0.72 4.32 -8.83
N GLN A 106 0.67 3.52 -9.89
CA GLN A 106 -0.56 2.88 -10.37
C GLN A 106 -1.10 1.86 -9.35
N TRP A 107 -0.22 1.15 -8.65
CA TRP A 107 -0.61 0.31 -7.52
C TRP A 107 -1.26 1.11 -6.40
N VAL A 108 -0.68 2.25 -6.04
CA VAL A 108 -1.26 3.15 -5.03
C VAL A 108 -2.65 3.64 -5.46
N ASP A 109 -2.84 4.02 -6.73
CA ASP A 109 -4.15 4.43 -7.24
C ASP A 109 -5.19 3.30 -7.14
N THR A 110 -4.77 2.08 -7.49
CA THR A 110 -5.60 0.87 -7.36
C THR A 110 -6.08 0.68 -5.92
N PHE A 111 -5.18 0.86 -4.95
CA PHE A 111 -5.53 0.76 -3.53
C PHE A 111 -6.50 1.87 -3.09
N ILE A 112 -6.31 3.11 -3.55
CA ILE A 112 -7.24 4.22 -3.29
C ILE A 112 -8.62 3.92 -3.85
N PHE A 113 -8.69 3.48 -5.11
CA PHE A 113 -9.95 3.14 -5.77
C PHE A 113 -10.72 2.05 -5.01
N LEU A 114 -10.04 0.98 -4.60
CA LEU A 114 -10.65 -0.10 -3.84
C LEU A 114 -11.07 0.34 -2.43
N GLY A 115 -10.27 1.20 -1.79
CA GLY A 115 -10.60 1.82 -0.51
C GLY A 115 -11.88 2.67 -0.57
N ASP A 116 -12.02 3.49 -1.61
CA ASP A 116 -13.21 4.30 -1.85
C ASP A 116 -14.45 3.43 -2.14
N LYS A 117 -14.30 2.41 -2.98
CA LYS A 117 -15.38 1.46 -3.27
C LYS A 117 -15.85 0.73 -2.01
N TYR A 118 -14.93 0.36 -1.13
CA TYR A 118 -15.25 -0.27 0.16
C TYR A 118 -16.01 0.69 1.09
N ALA A 119 -15.56 1.94 1.21
CA ALA A 119 -16.22 2.95 2.05
C ALA A 119 -17.66 3.25 1.56
N ILE A 120 -17.87 3.34 0.25
CA ILE A 120 -19.22 3.50 -0.33
C ILE A 120 -20.10 2.30 0.02
N ALA A 121 -19.60 1.07 -0.17
CA ALA A 121 -20.38 -0.14 0.09
C ALA A 121 -20.81 -0.26 1.56
N LEU A 122 -19.97 0.17 2.51
CA LEU A 122 -20.33 0.22 3.93
C LEU A 122 -21.46 1.22 4.22
N ASN A 123 -21.39 2.41 3.63
CA ASN A 123 -22.42 3.45 3.83
C ASN A 123 -23.76 3.10 3.17
N SER A 124 -23.76 2.27 2.13
CA SER A 124 -24.99 1.77 1.50
C SER A 124 -25.61 0.56 2.22
N SER A 125 -24.92 0.00 3.21
CA SER A 125 -25.36 -1.18 3.97
C SER A 125 -25.89 -0.83 5.38
N ASN A 126 -25.87 0.45 5.75
CA ASN A 126 -26.44 1.01 6.99
C ASN A 126 -27.68 1.83 6.66
#